data_AF-A0A8J6BW88-F1
#
_entry.id   AF-A0A8J6BW88-F1
#
_cell.length_a   1.000
_cell.length_b   1.000
_cell.length_c   1.000
_cell.angle_alpha   90.00
_cell.angle_beta   90.00
_cell.angle_gamma   90.00
#
_symmetry.space_group_name_H-M   'P 1'
#
loop_
_entity.id
_entity.type
_entity.pdbx_description
1 polymer ?
#
loop_
_entity_poly.entity_id
_entity_poly.type
_entity_poly.pdbx_seq_one_letter_code
_entity_poly.pdbx_strand_id
1 'polypeptide(L)'
;MIHADPVNSLLLGNYARFLKDVEGDVARAQESCERAIVANPGDGGALALYAGLVWETSRDADRADAYYTRAVQAAPDDCYVLGSYGSFLWDAEEDDEHDGHDGDHQQQLPPFPGAAAQPPSITAAS
;
A
#
# COMPACT_ATOMS: atom_id res chain seq x y z
N MET A 1 -8.03 15.16 -37.96
CA MET A 1 -8.27 13.75 -37.58
C MET A 1 -7.19 13.38 -36.57
N ILE A 2 -7.56 13.07 -35.33
CA ILE A 2 -6.61 12.47 -34.39
C ILE A 2 -6.56 11.00 -34.80
N HIS A 3 -5.41 10.56 -35.31
CA HIS A 3 -5.17 9.13 -35.48
C HIS A 3 -5.22 8.52 -34.07
N ALA A 4 -6.27 7.74 -33.80
CA ALA A 4 -6.34 6.95 -32.59
C ALA A 4 -5.25 5.88 -32.70
N ASP A 5 -4.04 6.21 -32.24
CA ASP A 5 -2.96 5.26 -32.16
C ASP A 5 -3.39 4.20 -31.13
N PRO A 6 -3.61 2.93 -31.54
CA PRO A 6 -4.10 1.88 -30.64
C PRO A 6 -3.07 1.47 -29.56
N VAL A 7 -1.96 2.21 -29.50
CA VAL A 7 -0.74 2.00 -28.72
C VAL A 7 -0.38 3.30 -27.98
N ASN A 8 -1.33 4.22 -27.76
CA ASN A 8 -1.05 5.42 -26.96
C ASN A 8 -1.01 5.07 -25.46
N SER A 9 0.18 5.14 -24.86
CA SER A 9 0.40 4.79 -23.44
C SER A 9 -0.45 5.62 -22.49
N LEU A 10 -0.65 6.90 -22.77
CA LEU A 10 -1.50 7.79 -21.97
C LEU A 10 -2.97 7.35 -21.99
N LEU A 11 -3.48 6.98 -23.17
CA LEU A 11 -4.87 6.51 -23.30
C LEU A 11 -5.04 5.17 -22.58
N LEU A 12 -4.10 4.25 -22.75
CA LEU A 12 -4.12 2.93 -22.10
C LEU A 12 -4.00 3.05 -20.57
N GLY A 13 -3.14 3.93 -20.07
CA GLY A 13 -3.01 4.20 -18.62
C GLY A 13 -4.26 4.85 -18.03
N ASN A 14 -4.88 5.80 -18.74
CA ASN A 14 -6.15 6.38 -18.30
C ASN A 14 -7.29 5.36 -18.33
N TYR A 15 -7.32 4.48 -19.34
CA TYR A 15 -8.30 3.40 -19.42
C TYR A 15 -8.10 2.37 -18.29
N ALA A 16 -6.86 2.01 -17.98
CA ALA A 16 -6.53 1.14 -16.86
C ALA A 16 -7.02 1.73 -15.52
N ARG A 17 -6.83 3.04 -15.31
CA ARG A 17 -7.33 3.73 -14.11
C ARG A 17 -8.86 3.70 -14.04
N PHE A 18 -9.54 3.94 -15.16
CA PHE A 18 -11.00 3.81 -15.23
C PHE A 18 -11.47 2.38 -14.88
N LEU A 19 -10.82 1.37 -15.46
CA LEU A 19 -11.13 -0.04 -15.19
C LEU A 19 -10.97 -0.37 -13.70
N LYS A 20 -9.89 0.10 -13.07
CA LYS A 20 -9.63 -0.09 -11.65
C LYS A 20 -10.65 0.64 -10.77
N ASP A 21 -10.78 1.95 -10.94
CA ASP A 21 -11.47 2.81 -9.97
C ASP A 21 -12.99 2.86 -10.19
N VAL A 22 -13.47 2.61 -11.42
CA VAL A 22 -14.89 2.68 -11.78
C VAL A 22 -15.50 1.30 -12.01
N GLU A 23 -14.85 0.44 -12.78
CA GLU A 23 -15.38 -0.90 -13.09
C GLU A 23 -14.97 -1.96 -12.04
N GLY A 24 -13.94 -1.69 -11.24
CA GLY A 24 -13.36 -2.68 -10.33
C GLY A 24 -12.66 -3.85 -11.04
N ASP A 25 -12.43 -3.74 -12.35
CA ASP A 25 -11.83 -4.79 -13.17
C ASP A 25 -10.30 -4.66 -13.17
N VAL A 26 -9.71 -5.12 -12.08
CA VAL A 26 -8.27 -5.07 -11.84
C VAL A 26 -7.49 -5.88 -12.88
N ALA A 27 -8.04 -7.00 -13.35
CA ALA A 27 -7.38 -7.85 -14.35
C ALA A 27 -7.24 -7.12 -15.70
N ARG A 28 -8.30 -6.48 -16.17
CA ARG A 28 -8.26 -5.68 -17.41
C ARG A 28 -7.45 -4.40 -17.23
N ALA A 29 -7.46 -3.81 -16.04
CA ALA A 29 -6.61 -2.67 -15.73
C ALA A 29 -5.13 -3.04 -15.87
N GLN A 30 -4.74 -4.21 -15.34
CA GLN A 30 -3.38 -4.72 -15.45
C GLN A 30 -2.98 -4.98 -16.91
N GLU A 31 -3.83 -5.65 -17.70
CA GLU A 31 -3.59 -5.86 -19.14
C GLU A 31 -3.39 -4.53 -19.89
N SER A 32 -4.21 -3.53 -19.57
CA SER A 32 -4.13 -2.20 -20.17
C SER A 32 -2.81 -1.49 -19.81
N CYS A 33 -2.36 -1.61 -18.57
CA CYS A 33 -1.05 -1.12 -18.14
C CYS A 33 0.11 -1.85 -18.83
N GLU A 34 0.05 -3.18 -18.98
CA GLU A 34 1.09 -3.94 -19.69
C GLU A 34 1.22 -3.47 -21.14
N ARG A 35 0.09 -3.27 -21.82
CA ARG A 35 0.06 -2.71 -23.16
C ARG A 35 0.61 -1.28 -23.21
N ALA A 36 0.33 -0.45 -22.20
CA ALA A 36 0.88 0.91 -22.09
C ALA A 36 2.41 0.90 -21.91
N ILE A 37 2.95 -0.04 -21.12
CA ILE A 37 4.39 -0.19 -20.90
C ILE A 37 5.08 -0.74 -22.16
N VAL A 38 4.46 -1.67 -22.88
CA VAL A 38 4.99 -2.17 -24.17
C VAL A 38 5.00 -1.05 -25.20
N ALA A 39 3.96 -0.21 -25.22
CA ALA A 39 3.85 0.96 -26.08
C ALA A 39 4.93 2.01 -25.80
N ASN A 40 5.12 2.34 -24.52
CA ASN A 40 6.12 3.29 -24.06
C ASN A 40 6.79 2.77 -22.78
N PRO A 41 7.96 2.12 -22.92
CA PRO A 41 8.73 1.61 -21.79
C PRO A 41 9.20 2.67 -20.78
N GLY A 42 9.15 3.96 -21.15
CA GLY A 42 9.52 5.10 -20.30
C GLY A 42 8.32 5.89 -19.79
N ASP A 43 7.10 5.37 -19.89
CA ASP A 43 5.93 6.01 -19.30
C ASP A 43 5.91 5.76 -17.78
N GLY A 44 6.42 6.73 -17.01
CA GLY A 44 6.47 6.64 -15.54
C GLY A 44 5.08 6.46 -14.91
N GLY A 45 4.05 7.09 -15.47
CA GLY A 45 2.68 6.95 -14.98
C GLY A 45 2.12 5.55 -15.18
N ALA A 46 2.36 4.95 -16.35
CA ALA A 46 1.95 3.56 -16.63
C ALA A 46 2.71 2.55 -15.76
N LEU A 47 4.01 2.76 -15.56
CA LEU A 47 4.84 1.93 -14.68
C LEU A 47 4.36 2.00 -13.21
N ALA A 48 4.09 3.21 -12.70
CA ALA A 48 3.59 3.41 -11.34
C ALA A 48 2.19 2.80 -11.14
N LEU A 49 1.28 2.94 -12.12
CA LEU A 49 -0.04 2.33 -12.05
C LEU A 49 0.05 0.79 -12.07
N TYR A 50 0.94 0.22 -12.89
CA TYR A 50 1.16 -1.21 -12.92
C TYR A 50 1.72 -1.74 -11.60
N ALA A 51 2.71 -1.04 -11.02
CA ALA A 51 3.29 -1.39 -9.72
C ALA A 51 2.23 -1.45 -8.62
N GLY A 52 1.35 -0.44 -8.57
CA GLY A 52 0.23 -0.42 -7.63
C GLY A 52 -0.74 -1.59 -7.81
N LEU A 53 -1.08 -1.93 -9.07
CA LEU A 53 -1.92 -3.10 -9.36
C LEU A 53 -1.26 -4.41 -8.93
N VAL A 54 0.06 -4.56 -9.11
CA VAL A 54 0.82 -5.74 -8.63
C VAL A 54 0.76 -5.84 -7.11
N TRP A 55 0.95 -4.73 -6.40
CA TRP A 55 0.84 -4.67 -4.95
C TRP A 55 -0.56 -5.04 -4.45
N GLU A 56 -1.60 -4.41 -5.02
CA GLU A 56 -3.00 -4.64 -4.65
C GLU A 56 -3.45 -6.09 -4.89
N THR A 57 -3.00 -6.71 -5.99
CA THR A 57 -3.44 -8.06 -6.38
C THR A 57 -2.66 -9.19 -5.73
N SER A 58 -1.35 -9.02 -5.62
CA SER A 58 -0.43 -10.12 -5.33
C SER A 58 0.36 -9.93 -4.04
N ARG A 59 0.36 -8.71 -3.47
CA ARG A 59 1.22 -8.31 -2.34
C ARG A 59 2.69 -8.67 -2.57
N ASP A 60 3.11 -8.64 -3.84
CA ASP A 60 4.48 -8.91 -4.27
C ASP A 60 5.30 -7.61 -4.20
N ALA A 61 5.86 -7.35 -3.01
CA ALA A 61 6.61 -6.13 -2.72
C ALA A 61 7.83 -5.98 -3.62
N ASP A 62 8.60 -7.06 -3.83
CA ASP A 62 9.79 -7.06 -4.69
C ASP A 62 9.45 -6.64 -6.12
N ARG A 63 8.37 -7.20 -6.67
CA ARG A 63 7.94 -6.87 -8.03
C ARG A 63 7.38 -5.45 -8.10
N ALA A 64 6.56 -5.03 -7.14
CA ALA A 64 6.02 -3.68 -7.09
C ALA A 64 7.15 -2.64 -7.00
N ASP A 65 8.12 -2.83 -6.09
CA ASP A 65 9.28 -1.95 -5.92
C ASP A 65 10.11 -1.82 -7.20
N ALA A 66 10.34 -2.94 -7.90
CA ALA A 66 11.07 -2.92 -9.17
C ALA A 66 10.39 -2.03 -10.23
N TYR A 67 9.06 -2.07 -10.33
CA TYR A 67 8.31 -1.23 -11.27
C TYR A 67 8.24 0.23 -10.81
N TYR A 68 8.07 0.50 -9.51
CA TYR A 68 8.10 1.86 -8.98
C TYR A 68 9.48 2.51 -9.15
N THR A 69 10.56 1.80 -8.85
CA THR A 69 11.93 2.26 -9.07
C THR A 69 12.14 2.66 -10.53
N ARG A 70 11.65 1.83 -11.47
CA ARG A 70 11.71 2.15 -12.90
C ARG A 70 10.84 3.36 -13.25
N ALA A 71 9.68 3.52 -12.62
CA ALA A 71 8.81 4.67 -12.81
C ALA A 71 9.50 5.98 -12.39
N VAL A 72 10.14 5.99 -11.22
CA VAL A 72 10.91 7.13 -10.70
C VAL A 72 12.11 7.45 -11.61
N GLN A 73 12.81 6.43 -12.12
CA GLN A 73 13.89 6.66 -13.08
C GLN A 73 13.39 7.30 -14.38
N ALA A 74 12.19 6.93 -14.84
CA ALA A 74 11.60 7.45 -16.06
C ALA A 74 11.03 8.87 -15.89
N ALA A 75 10.45 9.17 -14.72
CA ALA A 75 9.80 10.44 -14.43
C ALA A 75 10.10 10.89 -12.98
N PRO A 76 11.33 11.34 -12.68
CA PRO A 76 11.79 11.62 -11.31
C PRO A 76 11.10 12.83 -10.67
N ASP A 77 10.56 13.74 -11.48
CA ASP A 77 9.87 14.96 -11.02
C ASP A 77 8.34 14.84 -11.07
N ASP A 78 7.80 13.67 -11.43
CA ASP A 78 6.36 13.44 -11.53
C ASP A 78 5.77 13.15 -10.14
N CYS A 79 4.89 14.04 -9.68
CA CYS A 79 4.30 13.94 -8.34
C CYS A 79 3.38 12.74 -8.17
N TYR A 80 2.75 12.25 -9.25
CA TYR A 80 1.92 11.07 -9.20
C TYR A 80 2.79 9.83 -9.02
N VAL A 81 3.92 9.74 -9.74
CA VAL A 81 4.88 8.65 -9.59
C VAL A 81 5.47 8.62 -8.18
N LEU A 82 6.01 9.75 -7.72
CA LEU A 82 6.61 9.86 -6.39
C LEU A 82 5.60 9.58 -5.27
N GLY A 83 4.39 10.14 -5.38
CA GLY A 83 3.33 9.92 -4.40
C GLY A 83 2.86 8.47 -4.35
N SER A 84 2.72 7.83 -5.51
CA SER A 84 2.30 6.42 -5.59
C SER A 84 3.39 5.50 -5.01
N TYR A 85 4.66 5.77 -5.28
CA TYR A 85 5.76 4.98 -4.71
C TYR A 85 5.86 5.18 -3.19
N GLY A 86 5.75 6.41 -2.70
CA GLY A 86 5.75 6.69 -1.27
C GLY A 86 4.60 6.01 -0.53
N SER A 87 3.40 5.97 -1.11
CA SER A 87 2.26 5.23 -0.55
C SER A 87 2.54 3.74 -0.46
N PHE A 88 3.09 3.16 -1.53
CA PHE A 88 3.47 1.75 -1.54
C PHE A 88 4.51 1.41 -0.46
N LEU A 89 5.56 2.23 -0.32
CA LEU A 89 6.60 1.99 0.69
C LEU A 89 6.04 2.02 2.12
N TRP A 90 5.13 2.96 2.40
CA TRP A 90 4.44 3.03 3.67
C TRP A 90 3.60 1.77 3.92
N ASP A 91 2.78 1.37 2.95
CA ASP A 91 1.88 0.22 3.09
C ASP A 91 2.66 -1.12 3.21
N ALA A 92 3.78 -1.25 2.50
CA ALA A 92 4.61 -2.46 2.53
C ALA A 92 5.37 -2.61 3.87
N GLU A 93 5.85 -1.51 4.45
CA GLU A 93 6.49 -1.52 5.77
C GLU A 93 5.50 -1.93 6.87
N GLU A 94 4.25 -1.45 6.82
CA GLU A 94 3.20 -1.86 7.77
C GLU A 94 2.84 -3.36 7.66
N ASP A 95 2.82 -3.92 6.44
CA ASP A 95 2.56 -5.36 6.23
C ASP A 95 3.71 -6.23 6.82
N ASP A 96 4.97 -5.80 6.72
CA ASP A 96 6.13 -6.49 7.29
C ASP A 96 6.15 -6.47 8.84
N GLU A 97 5.66 -5.39 9.47
CA GLU A 97 5.60 -5.26 10.92
C GLU A 97 4.55 -6.19 11.56
N HIS A 98 3.49 -6.54 10.82
CA HIS A 98 2.37 -7.33 11.33
C HIS A 98 2.66 -8.84 11.40
N ASP A 99 3.63 -9.34 10.64
CA ASP A 99 4.14 -10.71 10.71
C ASP A 99 5.18 -10.93 11.82
N GLY A 100 5.59 -9.86 12.51
CA GLY A 100 6.61 -9.88 13.57
C GLY A 100 6.08 -9.97 15.02
N HIS A 101 4.76 -9.95 15.27
CA HIS A 101 4.21 -9.80 16.63
C HIS A 101 3.37 -10.97 17.19
N ASP A 102 3.37 -12.14 16.57
CA ASP A 102 2.84 -13.37 17.21
C ASP A 102 3.90 -14.05 18.09
N GLY A 103 4.51 -13.27 18.97
CA GLY A 103 5.57 -13.67 19.89
C GLY A 103 5.35 -13.14 21.30
N ASP A 104 4.36 -13.71 22.00
CA ASP A 104 4.36 -13.89 23.46
C ASP A 104 4.61 -12.63 24.33
N HIS A 105 3.64 -11.71 24.37
CA HIS A 105 3.57 -10.68 25.41
C HIS A 105 2.27 -10.75 26.23
N GLN A 106 2.06 -11.90 26.91
CA GLN A 106 1.36 -11.87 28.19
C GLN A 106 2.24 -11.15 29.21
N GLN A 107 2.19 -9.81 29.24
CA GLN A 107 2.67 -9.07 30.41
C GLN A 107 1.70 -9.34 31.57
N GLN A 108 1.98 -10.39 32.34
CA GLN A 108 1.51 -10.48 33.72
C GLN A 108 2.17 -9.34 34.50
N LEU A 109 1.44 -8.22 34.60
CA LEU A 109 1.76 -7.16 35.56
C LEU A 109 1.85 -7.81 36.96
N PRO A 110 2.97 -7.62 37.70
CA PRO A 110 3.03 -8.09 39.08
C PRO A 110 1.93 -7.39 39.90
N PRO A 111 1.30 -8.08 40.86
CA PRO A 111 0.26 -7.46 41.67
C PRO A 111 0.84 -6.28 42.46
N PHE A 112 0.17 -5.12 42.35
CA PHE A 112 0.50 -3.93 43.12
C PHE A 112 0.42 -4.23 44.63
N PRO A 113 1.51 -4.06 45.40
CA PRO A 113 1.47 -4.20 46.85
C PRO A 113 0.94 -2.90 47.45
N GLY A 114 -0.37 -2.81 47.72
CA GLY A 114 -0.87 -1.58 48.36
C GLY A 114 -2.36 -1.40 48.61
N ALA A 115 -3.22 -2.37 48.31
CA ALA A 115 -4.67 -2.19 48.48
C ALA A 115 -5.29 -3.23 49.42
N ALA A 116 -4.85 -3.25 50.68
CA ALA A 116 -5.59 -3.91 51.76
C ALA A 116 -5.26 -3.27 53.13
N ALA A 117 -5.67 -2.02 53.32
CA ALA A 117 -5.85 -1.47 54.66
C ALA A 117 -7.36 -1.24 54.87
N GLN A 118 -8.00 -2.20 55.53
CA GLN A 118 -9.36 -2.02 56.04
C GLN A 118 -9.33 -0.90 57.11
N PRO A 119 -10.25 0.07 57.10
CA PRO A 119 -10.33 1.04 58.19
C PRO A 119 -10.85 0.33 59.47
N PRO A 120 -10.32 0.66 60.67
CA PRO A 120 -10.76 0.03 61.90
C PRO A 120 -12.20 0.44 62.27
N SER A 121 -13.03 -0.56 62.57
CA SER A 121 -14.35 -0.40 63.15
C SER A 121 -14.25 0.22 64.55
N ILE A 122 -14.81 1.42 64.74
CA ILE A 122 -14.92 2.04 66.06
C ILE A 122 -16.21 1.51 66.71
N THR A 123 -16.08 0.52 67.60
CA THR A 123 -17.11 0.14 68.56
C THR A 123 -16.94 1.01 69.80
N ALA A 124 -17.80 2.02 69.97
CA ALA A 124 -17.97 2.70 71.25
C ALA A 124 -19.04 1.95 72.05
N ALA A 125 -18.60 1.32 73.14
CA ALA A 125 -19.44 0.75 74.16
C ALA A 125 -19.56 1.72 75.34
N SER A 126 -20.76 1.74 75.94
CA SER A 126 -21.18 2.38 77.20
C SER A 126 -21.61 3.84 77.14
#